data_AF-A0A532BWV1-F1
#
_entry.id   AF-A0A532BWV1-F1
#
_cell.length_a   1.000
_cell.length_b   1.000
_cell.length_c   1.000
_cell.angle_alpha   90.00
_cell.angle_beta   90.00
_cell.angle_gamma   90.00
#
_symmetry.space_group_name_H-M   'P 1'
#
loop_
_entity.id
_entity.type
_entity.pdbx_description
1 polymer ?
#
loop_
_entity_poly.entity_id
_entity_poly.type
_entity_poly.pdbx_seq_one_letter_code
_entity_poly.pdbx_strand_id
1 'polypeptide(L)' 'ETGEYTEDLAAQMLATTLGVEFDPNIAWKEREQVFKMAGKIVRTQNITQSAIGKPNRWTTVIALAVFIPEENIQKRRR' A
#
# COMPACT_ATOMS: atom_id res chain seq x y z
N GLU A 1 -9.61 -5.22 -7.77
CA GLU A 1 -10.32 -4.79 -6.54
C GLU A 1 -9.40 -4.67 -5.33
N THR A 2 -8.82 -5.76 -4.79
CA THR A 2 -8.04 -5.67 -3.53
C THR A 2 -6.85 -4.73 -3.59
N GLY A 3 -6.09 -4.74 -4.70
CA GLY A 3 -4.91 -3.87 -4.87
C GLY A 3 -5.27 -2.38 -4.86
N GLU A 4 -6.23 -1.95 -5.69
CA GLU A 4 -6.70 -0.56 -5.76
C GLU A 4 -7.24 -0.09 -4.40
N TYR A 5 -8.04 -0.91 -3.72
CA TYR A 5 -8.54 -0.59 -2.39
C TYR A 5 -7.41 -0.41 -1.35
N THR A 6 -6.38 -1.28 -1.40
CA THR A 6 -5.23 -1.14 -0.49
C THR A 6 -4.37 0.08 -0.79
N GLU A 7 -4.21 0.49 -2.05
CA GLU A 7 -3.50 1.73 -2.38
C GLU A 7 -4.23 2.97 -1.89
N ASP A 8 -5.55 3.00 -2.06
CA ASP A 8 -6.40 4.09 -1.58
C ASP A 8 -6.30 4.20 -0.05
N LEU A 9 -6.38 3.07 0.65
CA LEU A 9 -6.24 3.03 2.10
C LEU A 9 -4.85 3.53 2.54
N ALA A 10 -3.78 3.11 1.86
CA ALA A 10 -2.42 3.55 2.15
C ALA A 10 -2.25 5.07 1.95
N ALA A 11 -2.82 5.61 0.86
CA ALA A 11 -2.82 7.05 0.60
C ALA A 11 -3.59 7.83 1.68
N GLN A 12 -4.71 7.29 2.16
CA GLN A 12 -5.49 7.88 3.25
C GLN A 12 -4.72 7.90 4.57
N MET A 13 -4.13 6.76 4.95
CA MET A 13 -3.31 6.68 6.16
C MET A 13 -2.16 7.70 6.10
N LEU A 14 -1.49 7.82 4.96
CA LEU A 14 -0.44 8.82 4.76
C LEU A 14 -0.98 10.26 4.86
N ALA A 15 -2.12 10.56 4.25
CA ALA A 15 -2.74 11.88 4.31
C ALA A 15 -3.03 12.35 5.74
N THR A 16 -3.60 11.45 6.56
CA THR A 16 -3.89 11.73 7.96
C THR A 16 -2.61 11.99 8.76
N THR A 17 -1.52 11.24 8.49
CA THR A 17 -0.23 11.50 9.14
C THR A 17 0.38 12.85 8.75
N LEU A 18 0.03 13.38 7.57
CA LEU A 18 0.51 14.67 7.04
C LEU A 18 -0.42 15.85 7.38
N GLY A 19 -1.42 15.64 8.23
CA GLY A 19 -2.36 16.67 8.71
C GLY A 19 -3.35 17.16 7.66
N VAL A 20 -3.61 16.36 6.62
CA VAL A 20 -4.61 16.70 5.59
C VAL A 20 -5.96 16.12 6.03
N GLU A 21 -7.00 16.97 6.07
CA GLU A 21 -8.36 16.52 6.41
C GLU A 21 -8.89 15.53 5.37
N PHE A 22 -9.46 14.43 5.86
CA PHE A 22 -10.03 13.36 5.05
C PHE A 22 -11.54 13.27 5.30
N ASP A 23 -12.34 13.52 4.26
CA ASP A 23 -13.78 13.26 4.30
C ASP A 23 -14.08 11.92 3.59
N PRO A 24 -14.54 10.87 4.32
CA PRO A 24 -14.83 9.53 3.80
C PRO A 24 -15.98 9.49 2.77
N ASN A 25 -16.76 10.57 2.62
CA ASN A 25 -17.87 10.64 1.67
C ASN A 25 -17.48 11.06 0.25
N ILE A 26 -16.27 11.62 0.05
CA ILE A 26 -15.79 12.10 -1.25
C ILE A 26 -15.35 10.92 -2.15
N ALA A 27 -15.68 10.95 -3.44
CA ALA A 27 -15.26 9.88 -4.36
C ALA A 27 -13.74 9.90 -4.62
N TRP A 28 -13.13 8.72 -4.81
CA TRP A 28 -11.68 8.56 -5.05
C TRP A 28 -11.11 9.50 -6.14
N LYS A 29 -11.81 9.62 -7.27
CA LYS A 29 -11.41 10.50 -8.39
C LYS A 29 -11.23 11.97 -7.97
N GLU A 30 -12.10 12.45 -7.09
CA GLU A 30 -12.06 13.84 -6.60
C GLU A 30 -10.93 14.02 -5.59
N ARG A 31 -10.64 12.99 -4.78
CA ARG A 31 -9.52 12.98 -3.83
C ARG A 31 -8.16 12.90 -4.50
N GLU A 32 -8.03 12.12 -5.57
CA GLU A 32 -6.79 11.96 -6.31
C GLU A 32 -6.28 13.31 -6.87
N GLN A 33 -7.20 14.17 -7.31
CA GLN A 33 -6.88 15.55 -7.73
C GLN A 33 -6.33 16.41 -6.59
N VAL A 34 -6.89 16.32 -5.38
CA VAL A 34 -6.43 17.08 -4.20
C VAL A 34 -5.01 16.67 -3.81
N PHE A 35 -4.70 15.37 -3.81
CA PHE A 35 -3.35 14.87 -3.53
C PHE A 35 -2.32 15.27 -4.59
N LYS A 36 -2.72 15.26 -5.88
CA LYS A 36 -1.88 15.73 -6.99
C LYS A 36 -1.61 17.24 -6.91
N MET A 37 -2.62 18.05 -6.55
CA MET A 37 -2.53 19.50 -6.42
C MET A 37 -1.72 19.96 -5.19
N ALA A 38 -1.73 19.18 -4.09
CA ALA A 38 -0.99 19.50 -2.87
C ALA A 38 0.53 19.32 -2.99
N GLY A 39 1.06 18.88 -4.14
CA GLY A 39 2.50 18.70 -4.38
C GLY A 39 3.15 17.58 -3.55
N LYS A 40 2.36 16.82 -2.78
CA LYS A 40 2.81 15.74 -1.89
C LYS A 40 2.75 14.36 -2.55
N ILE A 41 2.92 14.27 -3.87
CA ILE A 41 2.75 13.01 -4.62
C ILE A 41 3.78 11.99 -4.13
N VAL A 42 3.32 11.02 -3.33
CA VAL A 42 4.06 9.81 -2.98
C VAL A 42 3.62 8.73 -3.95
N ARG A 43 4.58 8.00 -4.53
CA ARG A 43 4.27 6.82 -5.34
C ARG A 43 3.71 5.73 -4.43
N THR A 44 2.45 5.35 -4.64
CA THR A 44 1.84 4.19 -4.00
C THR A 44 2.26 2.91 -4.73
N GLN A 45 2.38 1.82 -3.98
CA GLN A 45 2.59 0.48 -4.51
C GLN A 45 1.76 -0.48 -3.66
N ASN A 46 1.06 -1.42 -4.29
CA ASN A 46 0.45 -2.56 -3.60
C ASN A 46 1.14 -3.87 -3.96
N ILE A 47 1.09 -4.81 -3.00
CA ILE A 47 1.38 -6.22 -3.23
C ILE A 47 0.18 -6.98 -2.69
N THR A 48 -0.60 -7.58 -3.57
CA THR A 48 -1.72 -8.46 -3.20
C THR A 48 -1.30 -9.90 -3.48
N GLN A 49 -1.47 -10.78 -2.49
CA GLN A 49 -1.28 -12.22 -2.68
C GLN A 49 -2.57 -12.96 -2.36
N SER A 50 -2.84 -14.02 -3.12
CA SER A 50 -3.94 -14.94 -2.87
C SER A 50 -3.46 -16.39 -3.01
N ALA A 51 -4.23 -17.32 -2.45
CA ALA A 51 -3.97 -18.75 -2.60
C ALA A 51 -5.29 -19.52 -2.65
N ILE A 52 -5.30 -20.61 -3.41
CA ILE A 52 -6.40 -21.58 -3.41
C ILE A 52 -6.01 -22.69 -2.44
N GLY A 53 -6.85 -22.88 -1.41
CA GLY A 53 -6.64 -23.93 -0.41
C GLY A 53 -6.73 -25.34 -0.99
N LYS A 54 -6.12 -26.31 -0.29
CA LYS A 54 -6.21 -27.73 -0.63
C LYS A 54 -6.95 -28.52 0.46
N PRO A 55 -7.73 -29.55 0.10
CA PRO A 55 -8.36 -30.43 1.09
C PRO A 55 -7.35 -31.00 2.09
N ASN A 56 -7.77 -31.11 3.36
CA ASN A 56 -6.96 -31.62 4.48
C ASN A 56 -5.64 -30.87 4.73
N ARG A 57 -5.52 -29.59 4.32
CA ARG A 57 -4.34 -28.76 4.59
C ARG A 57 -4.74 -27.33 4.96
N TRP A 58 -3.95 -26.72 5.83
CA TRP A 58 -4.04 -25.28 6.13
C TRP A 58 -3.29 -24.50 5.06
N THR A 59 -3.90 -23.43 4.57
CA THR A 59 -3.28 -22.50 3.62
C THR A 59 -3.37 -21.10 4.18
N THR A 60 -2.21 -20.45 4.32
CA THR A 60 -2.08 -19.09 4.86
C THR A 60 -1.38 -18.22 3.84
N VAL A 61 -1.88 -17.01 3.65
CA VAL A 61 -1.28 -15.99 2.80
C VAL A 61 -0.82 -14.83 3.68
N ILE A 62 0.39 -14.36 3.41
CA ILE A 62 1.00 -13.23 4.13
C ILE A 62 1.56 -12.28 3.07
N ALA A 63 1.33 -10.98 3.23
CA ALA A 63 1.96 -9.90 2.47
C ALA A 63 2.60 -8.92 3.45
N LEU A 64 3.85 -8.52 3.21
CA LEU A 64 4.65 -7.71 4.14
C LEU A 64 5.42 -6.62 3.37
N ALA A 65 5.50 -5.43 3.96
CA ALA A 65 6.48 -4.41 3.61
C ALA A 65 7.60 -4.44 4.65
N VAL A 66 8.77 -4.96 4.28
CA VAL A 66 9.91 -5.15 5.18
C VAL A 66 10.98 -4.12 4.88
N PHE A 67 11.32 -3.29 5.86
CA PHE A 67 12.46 -2.39 5.76
C PHE A 67 13.76 -3.19 5.97
N ILE A 68 14.67 -3.13 5.01
CA ILE A 68 15.97 -3.81 5.08
C ILE A 68 17.05 -2.74 5.26
N PRO A 69 17.72 -2.69 6.43
CA PRO A 69 18.87 -1.81 6.65
C PRO A 69 20.02 -2.12 5.68
N GLU A 70 20.84 -1.12 5.36
CA GLU A 70 21.91 -1.26 4.36
C GLU A 70 22.94 -2.34 4.73
N GLU A 71 23.23 -2.51 6.02
CA GLU A 71 24.14 -3.53 6.55
C GLU A 71 23.63 -4.97 6.34
N ASN A 72 22.33 -5.16 6.13
CA ASN A 72 21.70 -6.46 5.87
C ASN A 72 21.55 -6.77 4.37
N ILE A 73 21.85 -5.81 3.49
CA ILE A 73 21.78 -6.03 2.03
C ILE A 73 22.96 -6.94 1.64
N GLN A 74 22.66 -8.17 1.23
CA GLN A 74 23.67 -9.07 0.68
C GLN A 74 24.28 -8.43 -0.58
N LYS A 75 25.55 -8.02 -0.49
CA LYS A 75 26.32 -7.55 -1.65
C LYS A 75 26.43 -8.71 -2.63
N ARG A 76 25.64 -8.67 -3.71
CA ARG A 76 25.77 -9.60 -4.83
C ARG A 76 27.22 -9.56 -5.32
N ARG A 77 28.00 -10.59 -4.98
CA ARG A 77 29.24 -10.90 -5.70
C ARG A 77 28.81 -11.20 -7.14
N ARG A 78 29.21 -10.32 -8.05
CA ARG A 78 29.16 -10.58 -9.49
C ARG A 78 30.04 -11.76 -9.84
#